data_AF-A0A1I6XSH4-F1
#
_entry.id   AF-A0A1I6XSH4-F1
#
_cell.length_a   1.000
_cell.length_b   1.000
_cell.length_c   1.000
_cell.angle_alpha   90.00
_cell.angle_beta   90.00
_cell.angle_gamma   90.00
#
_symmetry.space_group_name_H-M   'P 1'
#
loop_
_entity.id
_entity.type
_entity.pdbx_description
1 polymer ?
#
loop_
_entity_poly.entity_id
_entity_poly.type
_entity_poly.pdbx_seq_one_letter_code
_entity_poly.pdbx_strand_id
1 'polypeptide(L)'
;MKLKAHFYLLNIDFSPEYAAAHHNGEESENNIKYEWEDAMSLKNEIVALDVFEGEYPLQGELPNGEAFNEAVPNMTLFEALGDDQSKTYFAVSTSIIDHYTIEDEEDKKVLKVYLKDYEPLANPIPGVYIASQDYPTKLILEYA
;
A
#
# COMPACT_ATOMS: atom_id res chain seq x y z
N MET A 1 -16.57 11.54 7.97
CA MET A 1 -15.81 11.63 6.68
C MET A 1 -15.46 10.22 6.20
N LYS A 2 -15.61 9.92 4.90
CA LYS A 2 -15.18 8.61 4.35
C LYS A 2 -13.70 8.60 3.98
N LEU A 3 -13.06 7.42 4.02
CA LEU A 3 -11.70 7.24 3.52
C LEU A 3 -11.70 6.29 2.33
N LYS A 4 -11.04 6.72 1.24
CA LYS A 4 -10.68 5.87 0.11
C LYS A 4 -9.17 5.82 -0.03
N ALA A 5 -8.61 4.61 -0.09
CA ALA A 5 -7.19 4.39 -0.33
C ALA A 5 -6.99 3.78 -1.71
N HIS A 6 -6.02 4.32 -2.44
CA HIS A 6 -5.58 3.86 -3.74
C HIS A 6 -4.09 3.52 -3.69
N PHE A 7 -3.71 2.39 -4.28
CA PHE A 7 -2.33 1.95 -4.42
C PHE A 7 -2.03 1.73 -5.89
N TYR A 8 -0.89 2.23 -6.34
CA TYR A 8 -0.44 2.16 -7.73
C TYR A 8 0.96 1.56 -7.75
N LEU A 9 1.19 0.48 -8.51
CA LEU A 9 2.56 0.09 -8.85
C LEU A 9 2.99 0.83 -10.11
N LEU A 10 4.02 1.65 -10.01
CA LEU A 10 4.55 2.41 -11.14
C LEU A 10 5.16 1.46 -12.17
N ASN A 11 4.82 1.64 -13.44
CA ASN A 11 5.49 0.93 -14.52
C ASN A 11 6.85 1.58 -14.79
N ILE A 12 7.93 0.81 -14.58
CA ILE A 12 9.30 1.28 -14.82
C ILE A 12 9.61 1.52 -16.32
N ASP A 13 8.88 0.83 -17.20
CA ASP A 13 9.01 0.93 -18.65
C ASP A 13 8.13 2.06 -19.24
N PHE A 14 7.34 2.75 -18.42
CA PHE A 14 6.60 3.93 -18.88
C PHE A 14 7.58 4.98 -19.44
N SER A 15 7.37 5.39 -20.69
CA SER A 15 8.14 6.45 -21.33
C SER A 15 7.36 7.76 -21.31
N PRO A 16 7.77 8.75 -20.49
CA PRO A 16 7.19 10.08 -20.50
C PRO A 16 7.38 10.78 -21.85
N GLU A 17 8.49 10.53 -22.54
CA GLU A 17 8.79 11.13 -23.84
C GLU A 17 7.84 10.62 -24.92
N TYR A 18 7.58 9.31 -24.96
CA TYR A 18 6.63 8.73 -25.89
C TYR A 18 5.21 9.23 -25.62
N ALA A 19 4.81 9.28 -24.34
CA ALA A 19 3.53 9.84 -23.92
C ALA A 19 3.38 11.30 -24.39
N ALA A 20 4.39 12.14 -24.15
CA ALA A 20 4.37 13.55 -24.54
C ALA A 20 4.29 13.74 -26.06
N ALA A 21 5.02 12.93 -26.83
CA ALA A 21 5.10 13.06 -28.29
C ALA A 21 3.84 12.55 -29.02
N HIS A 22 3.18 11.51 -28.48
CA HIS A 22 2.13 10.78 -29.21
C HIS A 22 0.76 10.79 -28.52
N HIS A 23 0.70 11.10 -27.22
CA HIS A 23 -0.50 10.94 -26.40
C HIS A 23 -0.72 12.12 -25.43
N ASN A 24 -0.18 13.31 -25.73
CA ASN A 24 -0.32 14.53 -24.90
C ASN A 24 0.17 14.37 -23.45
N GLY A 25 1.12 13.47 -23.21
CA GLY A 25 1.65 13.17 -21.87
C GLY A 25 0.87 12.09 -21.13
N GLU A 26 -0.22 11.59 -21.70
CA GLU A 26 -1.05 10.54 -21.12
C GLU A 26 -0.58 9.14 -21.51
N GLU A 27 -1.03 8.15 -20.75
CA GLU A 27 -0.77 6.74 -21.04
C GLU A 27 -1.50 6.26 -22.29
N SER A 28 -1.02 5.13 -22.83
CA SER A 28 -1.65 4.46 -23.95
C SER A 28 -1.54 2.94 -23.81
N GLU A 29 -2.22 2.19 -24.67
CA GLU A 29 -2.21 0.72 -24.64
C GLU A 29 -0.79 0.12 -24.67
N ASN A 30 0.16 0.79 -25.33
CA ASN A 30 1.56 0.36 -25.42
C ASN A 30 2.51 1.11 -24.48
N ASN A 31 1.98 1.97 -23.60
CA ASN A 31 2.74 2.81 -22.68
C ASN A 31 1.91 3.10 -21.43
N ILE A 32 1.55 2.04 -20.70
CA ILE A 32 0.74 2.12 -19.48
C ILE A 32 1.55 2.71 -18.33
N LYS A 33 0.93 3.54 -17.50
CA LYS A 33 1.64 4.23 -16.41
C LYS A 33 1.78 3.38 -15.15
N TYR A 34 0.81 2.51 -14.91
CA TYR A 34 0.76 1.65 -13.73
C TYR A 34 0.68 0.18 -14.15
N GLU A 35 1.49 -0.68 -13.53
CA GLU A 35 1.45 -2.14 -13.72
C GLU A 35 0.15 -2.74 -13.15
N TRP A 36 -0.26 -2.23 -11.99
CA TRP A 36 -1.56 -2.55 -11.39
C TRP A 36 -2.03 -1.42 -10.48
N GLU A 37 -3.34 -1.46 -10.21
CA GLU A 37 -4.02 -0.57 -9.28
C GLU A 37 -4.82 -1.38 -8.26
N ASP A 38 -4.84 -0.91 -7.01
CA ASP A 38 -5.75 -1.41 -5.98
C ASP A 38 -6.51 -0.24 -5.36
N ALA A 39 -7.77 -0.49 -4.99
CA ALA A 39 -8.65 0.53 -4.44
C ALA A 39 -9.55 -0.07 -3.36
N MET A 40 -9.53 0.56 -2.20
CA MET A 40 -10.30 0.12 -1.04
C MET A 40 -10.90 1.30 -0.28
N SER A 41 -11.92 1.03 0.52
CA SER A 41 -12.61 2.04 1.31
C SER A 41 -13.00 1.48 2.66
N LEU A 42 -12.87 2.31 3.69
CA LEU A 42 -13.36 1.95 5.01
C LEU A 42 -14.88 2.05 5.06
N LYS A 43 -15.51 1.10 5.74
CA LYS A 43 -16.97 1.07 5.90
C LYS A 43 -17.42 2.13 6.90
N ASN A 44 -16.69 2.28 8.00
CA ASN A 44 -16.89 3.31 9.02
C ASN A 44 -16.45 4.69 8.53
N GLU A 45 -16.84 5.72 9.26
CA GLU A 45 -16.30 7.05 9.06
C GLU A 45 -15.01 7.23 9.86
N ILE A 46 -14.15 8.10 9.35
CA ILE A 46 -12.92 8.47 10.02
C ILE A 46 -13.01 9.90 10.57
N VAL A 47 -12.32 10.11 11.68
CA VAL A 47 -12.07 11.40 12.33
C VAL A 47 -10.73 11.96 11.86
N ALA A 48 -9.72 11.10 11.71
CA ALA A 48 -8.37 11.49 11.33
C ALA A 48 -7.67 10.41 10.49
N LEU A 49 -6.65 10.85 9.74
CA LEU A 49 -5.69 9.99 9.07
C LEU A 49 -4.30 10.52 9.40
N ASP A 50 -3.55 9.76 10.18
CA ASP A 50 -2.17 10.08 10.56
C ASP A 50 -1.19 9.23 9.76
N VAL A 51 0.01 9.77 9.50
CA VAL A 51 1.08 9.07 8.79
C VAL A 51 2.35 9.11 9.62
N PHE A 52 2.95 7.94 9.83
CA PHE A 52 4.21 7.83 10.56
C PHE A 52 4.96 6.56 10.17
N GLU A 53 6.27 6.57 10.40
CA GLU A 53 7.10 5.37 10.24
C GLU A 53 7.10 4.55 11.54
N GLY A 54 7.10 3.23 11.41
CA GLY A 54 7.09 2.33 12.55
C GLY A 54 7.12 0.85 12.17
N GLU A 55 6.63 0.03 13.10
CA GLU A 55 6.51 -1.42 12.92
C GLU A 55 5.04 -1.80 12.70
N TYR A 56 4.77 -2.65 11.70
CA TYR A 56 3.44 -3.20 11.48
C TYR A 56 3.31 -4.59 12.14
N PRO A 57 2.34 -4.82 13.03
CA PRO A 57 2.13 -6.12 13.66
C PRO A 57 1.40 -7.06 12.68
N LEU A 58 2.15 -7.91 11.97
CA LEU A 58 1.59 -8.93 11.09
C LEU A 58 1.22 -10.16 11.92
N GLN A 59 -0.07 -10.50 11.95
CA GLN A 59 -0.60 -11.59 12.75
C GLN A 59 -1.60 -12.44 11.96
N GLY A 60 -1.68 -13.73 12.32
CA GLY A 60 -2.54 -14.69 11.65
C GLY A 60 -2.36 -16.10 12.18
N GLU A 61 -2.73 -17.08 11.37
CA GLU A 61 -2.64 -18.51 11.67
C GLU A 61 -1.81 -19.21 10.59
N LEU A 62 -0.85 -20.04 11.00
CA LEU A 62 -0.07 -20.89 10.12
C LEU A 62 -0.90 -22.10 9.65
N PRO A 63 -0.51 -22.80 8.57
CA PRO A 63 -1.25 -23.97 8.07
C PRO A 63 -1.43 -25.12 9.09
N ASN A 64 -0.56 -25.19 10.11
CA ASN A 64 -0.63 -26.17 11.19
C ASN A 64 -1.61 -25.76 12.33
N GLY A 65 -2.25 -24.59 12.22
CA GLY A 65 -3.17 -24.05 13.21
C GLY A 65 -2.51 -23.20 14.31
N GLU A 66 -1.19 -23.00 14.26
CA GLU A 66 -0.50 -22.17 15.24
C GLU A 66 -0.67 -20.69 14.90
N ALA A 67 -1.06 -19.89 15.90
CA ALA A 67 -1.12 -18.44 15.75
C ALA A 67 0.30 -17.84 15.69
N PHE A 68 0.49 -16.83 14.85
CA PHE A 68 1.72 -16.05 14.80
C PHE A 68 1.44 -14.56 14.98
N ASN A 69 2.44 -13.84 15.46
CA ASN A 69 2.46 -12.38 15.57
C ASN A 69 3.91 -11.92 15.44
N GLU A 70 4.23 -11.31 14.30
CA GLU A 70 5.57 -10.83 13.97
C GLU A 70 5.51 -9.35 13.62
N ALA A 71 6.44 -8.56 14.18
CA ALA A 71 6.59 -7.17 13.83
C ALA A 71 7.36 -7.05 12.51
N VAL A 72 6.79 -6.33 11.55
CA VAL A 72 7.45 -5.97 10.29
C VAL A 72 8.06 -4.59 10.46
N PRO A 73 9.40 -4.45 10.46
CA PRO A 73 10.05 -3.17 10.65
C PRO A 73 9.95 -2.28 9.40
N ASN A 74 10.37 -1.02 9.53
CA ASN A 74 10.55 -0.07 8.41
C ASN A 74 9.28 0.17 7.56
N MET A 75 8.12 0.24 8.22
CA MET A 75 6.85 0.45 7.55
C MET A 75 6.43 1.92 7.65
N THR A 76 5.89 2.48 6.57
CA THR A 76 5.05 3.68 6.61
C THR A 76 3.62 3.24 6.91
N LEU A 77 3.08 3.75 8.01
CA LEU A 77 1.76 3.44 8.52
C LEU A 77 0.81 4.61 8.27
N PHE A 78 -0.31 4.33 7.63
CA PHE A 78 -1.43 5.26 7.46
C PHE A 78 -2.53 4.84 8.44
N GLU A 79 -2.56 5.48 9.60
CA GLU A 79 -3.51 5.19 10.68
C GLU A 79 -4.80 5.99 10.49
N ALA A 80 -5.88 5.28 10.15
CA ALA A 80 -7.22 5.83 10.12
C ALA A 80 -7.88 5.66 11.49
N LEU A 81 -8.17 6.78 12.17
CA LEU A 81 -8.95 6.79 13.41
C LEU A 81 -10.44 6.89 13.06
N GLY A 82 -11.21 5.86 13.40
CA GLY A 82 -12.66 5.80 13.24
C GLY A 82 -13.41 6.69 14.23
N ASP A 83 -14.64 7.06 13.88
CA ASP A 83 -15.59 7.74 14.78
C ASP A 83 -15.99 6.89 15.99
N ASP A 84 -15.88 5.57 15.86
CA ASP A 84 -16.03 4.56 16.90
C ASP A 84 -14.74 4.30 17.71
N GLN A 85 -13.71 5.14 17.53
CA GLN A 85 -12.37 5.01 18.13
C GLN A 85 -11.58 3.77 17.65
N SER A 86 -12.07 3.06 16.63
CA SER A 86 -11.30 1.98 16.00
C SER A 86 -10.09 2.55 15.25
N LYS A 87 -9.01 1.77 15.18
CA LYS A 87 -7.82 2.10 14.39
C LYS A 87 -7.69 1.11 13.26
N THR A 88 -7.64 1.60 12.03
CA THR A 88 -7.35 0.79 10.85
C THR A 88 -6.04 1.27 10.24
N TYR A 89 -5.18 0.35 9.86
CA TYR A 89 -3.88 0.66 9.27
C TYR A 89 -3.85 0.23 7.82
N PHE A 90 -3.37 1.13 6.96
CA PHE A 90 -2.69 0.71 5.74
C PHE A 90 -1.19 0.78 6.03
N ALA A 91 -0.43 -0.20 5.53
CA ALA A 91 0.98 -0.32 5.86
C ALA A 91 1.79 -0.66 4.62
N VAL A 92 2.85 0.10 4.37
CA VAL A 92 3.70 -0.12 3.21
C VAL A 92 5.16 -0.07 3.64
N SER A 93 5.98 -1.04 3.23
CA SER A 93 7.43 -0.97 3.41
C SER A 93 7.96 0.36 2.88
N THR A 94 8.67 1.12 3.70
CA THR A 94 9.14 2.45 3.33
C THR A 94 10.07 2.42 2.11
N SER A 95 10.81 1.31 1.89
CA SER A 95 11.72 1.15 0.74
C SER A 95 11.00 1.23 -0.62
N ILE A 96 9.78 0.68 -0.70
CA ILE A 96 9.00 0.56 -1.94
C ILE A 96 8.07 1.73 -2.19
N ILE A 97 7.93 2.69 -1.26
CA ILE A 97 7.16 3.91 -1.52
C ILE A 97 7.98 4.84 -2.41
N ASP A 98 7.39 5.25 -3.52
CA ASP A 98 7.86 6.38 -4.32
C ASP A 98 7.40 7.69 -3.69
N HIS A 99 6.08 7.86 -3.56
CA HIS A 99 5.45 8.97 -2.87
C HIS A 99 4.01 8.62 -2.49
N TYR A 100 3.37 9.50 -1.72
CA TYR A 100 1.94 9.43 -1.45
C TYR A 100 1.31 10.82 -1.45
N THR A 101 0.00 10.88 -1.69
CA THR A 101 -0.80 12.11 -1.55
C THR A 101 -1.99 11.84 -0.65
N ILE A 102 -2.40 12.89 0.07
CA ILE A 102 -3.64 12.91 0.85
C ILE A 102 -4.43 14.12 0.38
N GLU A 103 -5.59 13.85 -0.19
CA GLU A 103 -6.51 14.86 -0.71
C GLU A 103 -7.75 14.93 0.18
N ASP A 104 -8.13 16.15 0.56
CA ASP A 104 -9.38 16.44 1.25
C ASP A 104 -10.44 16.86 0.23
N GLU A 105 -11.45 16.03 0.04
CA GLU A 105 -12.70 16.32 -0.66
C GLU A 105 -13.81 16.58 0.38
N GLU A 106 -14.88 17.30 0.03
CA GLU A 106 -15.89 17.82 0.98
C GLU A 106 -16.29 16.85 2.10
N ASP A 107 -16.57 15.58 1.79
CA ASP A 107 -16.95 14.54 2.76
C ASP A 107 -16.04 13.30 2.73
N LYS A 108 -14.89 13.39 2.05
CA LYS A 108 -14.05 12.23 1.75
C LYS A 108 -12.57 12.59 1.78
N LYS A 109 -11.80 11.77 2.48
CA LYS A 109 -10.34 11.78 2.40
C LYS A 109 -9.89 10.74 1.39
N VAL A 110 -8.97 11.11 0.52
CA VAL A 110 -8.40 10.20 -0.49
C VAL A 110 -6.91 10.06 -0.23
N LEU A 111 -6.49 8.86 0.14
CA LEU A 111 -5.09 8.45 0.21
C LEU A 111 -4.71 7.83 -1.14
N LYS A 112 -3.62 8.29 -1.76
CA LYS A 112 -3.00 7.64 -2.92
C LYS A 112 -1.55 7.31 -2.57
N VAL A 113 -1.14 6.06 -2.74
CA VAL A 113 0.22 5.60 -2.50
C VAL A 113 0.78 5.03 -3.80
N TYR A 114 1.96 5.50 -4.19
CA TYR A 114 2.64 5.11 -5.41
C TYR A 114 3.86 4.27 -5.03
N LEU A 115 3.93 3.06 -5.56
CA LEU A 115 4.95 2.06 -5.26
C LEU A 115 5.96 1.97 -6.41
N LYS A 116 7.23 1.80 -6.05
CA LYS A 116 8.32 1.50 -6.99
C LYS A 116 8.27 0.03 -7.38
N ASP A 117 8.61 -0.27 -8.63
CA ASP A 117 8.78 -1.63 -9.14
C ASP A 117 10.26 -2.06 -9.16
N TYR A 118 10.95 -1.94 -8.02
CA TYR A 118 12.39 -2.25 -7.92
C TYR A 118 12.69 -3.55 -7.17
N GLU A 119 11.76 -4.03 -6.35
CA GLU A 119 11.90 -5.29 -5.66
C GLU A 119 10.54 -5.99 -5.54
N PRO A 120 10.52 -7.33 -5.47
CA PRO A 120 9.28 -8.05 -5.27
C PRO A 120 8.65 -7.68 -3.92
N LEU A 121 7.33 -7.59 -3.89
CA LEU A 121 6.55 -7.31 -2.68
C LEU A 121 5.50 -8.39 -2.42
N ALA A 122 5.13 -8.55 -1.15
CA ALA A 122 4.01 -9.36 -0.72
C ALA A 122 2.83 -8.46 -0.31
N ASN A 123 1.61 -8.89 -0.65
CA ASN A 123 0.37 -8.29 -0.15
C ASN A 123 -0.39 -9.35 0.66
N PRO A 124 -0.05 -9.56 1.96
CA PRO A 124 -0.67 -10.60 2.78
C PRO A 124 -2.08 -10.22 3.23
N ILE A 125 -2.40 -8.93 3.28
CA ILE A 125 -3.67 -8.37 3.75
C ILE A 125 -3.98 -7.15 2.89
N PRO A 126 -5.24 -6.94 2.43
CA PRO A 126 -5.59 -5.74 1.66
C PRO A 126 -5.11 -4.46 2.35
N GLY A 127 -4.36 -3.64 1.61
CA GLY A 127 -3.80 -2.39 2.13
C GLY A 127 -2.46 -2.54 2.86
N VAL A 128 -1.88 -3.75 2.88
CA VAL A 128 -0.56 -4.04 3.46
C VAL A 128 0.37 -4.53 2.36
N TYR A 129 1.44 -3.79 2.08
CA TYR A 129 2.42 -4.12 1.05
C TYR A 129 3.82 -4.17 1.67
N ILE A 130 4.43 -5.35 1.67
CA ILE A 130 5.70 -5.60 2.38
C ILE A 130 6.75 -5.95 1.35
N ALA A 131 7.85 -5.22 1.34
CA ALA A 131 9.03 -5.53 0.54
C ALA A 131 9.59 -6.91 0.92
N SER A 132 10.09 -7.67 -0.05
CA SER A 132 10.63 -9.02 0.23
C SER A 132 11.73 -9.02 1.30
N GLN A 133 12.53 -7.95 1.37
CA GLN A 133 13.59 -7.80 2.38
C GLN A 133 13.07 -7.53 3.81
N ASP A 134 11.88 -6.94 3.95
CA ASP A 134 11.28 -6.65 5.25
C ASP A 134 10.36 -7.79 5.73
N TYR A 135 10.03 -8.75 4.84
CA TYR A 135 9.11 -9.83 5.17
C TYR A 135 9.67 -10.73 6.29
N PRO A 136 8.89 -11.04 7.36
CA PRO A 136 9.40 -11.83 8.48
C PRO A 136 9.88 -13.21 8.04
N THR A 137 11.17 -13.48 8.17
CA THR A 137 11.81 -14.72 7.71
C THR A 137 11.22 -15.98 8.35
N LYS A 138 10.73 -15.88 9.60
CA LYS A 138 10.05 -16.96 10.31
C LYS A 138 8.75 -17.42 9.63
N LEU A 139 8.15 -16.59 8.79
CA LEU A 139 6.92 -16.88 8.05
C LEU A 139 7.20 -17.43 6.65
N ILE A 140 8.47 -17.49 6.23
CA ILE A 140 8.87 -18.09 4.97
C ILE A 140 8.92 -19.60 5.17
N LEU A 141 7.96 -20.31 4.59
CA LEU A 141 7.94 -21.78 4.62
C LEU A 141 8.95 -22.31 3.60
N GLU A 142 10.05 -22.88 4.07
CA GLU A 142 10.89 -23.73 3.22
C GLU A 142 10.13 -25.04 2.94
N TYR A 143 9.64 -25.19 1.71
CA TYR A 143 9.20 -26.50 1.24
C TYR A 143 10.45 -27.36 1.01
N ALA A 144 10.66 -28.35 1.88
CA ALA A 144 11.65 -29.41 1.70
C ALA A 144 11.18 -30.45 0.67
#